data_AF-A0A6J6EA79-F1
#
_entry.id   AF-A0A6J6EA79-F1
#
_cell.length_a   1.000
_cell.length_b   1.000
_cell.length_c   1.000
_cell.angle_alpha   90.00
_cell.angle_beta   90.00
_cell.angle_gamma   90.00
#
_symmetry.space_group_name_H-M   'P 1'
#
loop_
_entity.id
_entity.type
_entity.pdbx_description
1 polymer ?
#
loop_
_entity_poly.entity_id
_entity_poly.type
_entity_poly.pdbx_seq_one_letter_code
_entity_poly.pdbx_strand_id
1 'polypeptide(L)'
;MMAKGLNKVAPKTLNFNWSKKIGFETVSPRWQSLDYQICVDAVKAMADSEGYFPAWDGMLKKRFDKPISPKIPITIIFGDTDHTLPAKTCQERSLAPSHAKWIILPETGHAPMWDSTNEVLAEILETAKLAR
;
A
#
# COMPACT_ATOMS: atom_id res chain seq x y z
N MET A 1 -21.00 1.88 -4.93
CA MET A 1 -21.79 0.99 -5.82
C MET A 1 -20.91 0.27 -6.86
N MET A 2 -19.88 0.92 -7.44
CA MET A 2 -18.93 0.28 -8.39
C MET A 2 -18.12 -0.90 -7.81
N ALA A 3 -17.61 -0.78 -6.58
CA ALA A 3 -16.70 -1.78 -6.02
C ALA A 3 -17.34 -3.15 -5.74
N LYS A 4 -18.59 -3.18 -5.27
CA LYS A 4 -19.33 -4.45 -5.08
C LYS A 4 -19.52 -5.21 -6.41
N GLY A 5 -19.48 -4.51 -7.54
CA GLY A 5 -19.49 -5.12 -8.88
C GLY A 5 -18.20 -5.90 -9.18
N LEU A 6 -17.06 -5.49 -8.61
CA LEU A 6 -15.78 -6.16 -8.81
C LEU A 6 -15.79 -7.60 -8.30
N ASN A 7 -16.54 -7.91 -7.24
CA ASN A 7 -16.68 -9.29 -6.72
C ASN A 7 -17.23 -10.28 -7.73
N LYS A 8 -18.10 -9.83 -8.64
CA LYS A 8 -18.71 -10.70 -9.66
C LYS A 8 -17.84 -10.82 -10.90
N VAL A 9 -16.96 -9.84 -11.13
CA VAL A 9 -16.12 -9.73 -12.34
C VAL A 9 -14.73 -10.33 -12.10
N ALA A 10 -14.10 -10.04 -10.96
CA ALA A 10 -12.74 -10.44 -10.66
C ALA A 10 -12.48 -11.96 -10.74
N PRO A 11 -13.36 -12.84 -10.23
CA PRO A 11 -13.19 -14.29 -10.38
C PRO A 11 -13.33 -14.80 -11.82
N LYS A 12 -13.82 -13.97 -12.74
CA LYS A 12 -13.98 -14.32 -14.16
C LYS A 12 -12.89 -13.72 -15.02
N THR A 13 -12.28 -12.61 -14.59
CA THR A 13 -11.36 -11.85 -15.41
C THR A 13 -9.91 -11.95 -14.95
N LEU A 14 -9.60 -12.11 -13.66
CA LEU A 14 -8.21 -12.06 -13.15
C LEU A 14 -7.32 -13.25 -13.57
N ASN A 15 -7.90 -14.30 -14.16
CA ASN A 15 -7.13 -15.37 -14.81
C ASN A 15 -6.44 -14.88 -16.09
N PHE A 16 -6.86 -13.74 -16.66
CA PHE A 16 -6.22 -13.16 -17.83
C PHE A 16 -5.10 -12.19 -17.43
N ASN A 17 -3.92 -12.34 -18.02
CA ASN A 17 -2.76 -11.50 -17.72
C ASN A 17 -3.03 -9.99 -17.90
N TRP A 18 -3.84 -9.60 -18.89
CA TRP A 18 -4.15 -8.18 -19.14
C TRP A 18 -4.97 -7.54 -18.01
N SER A 19 -5.90 -8.29 -17.40
CA SER A 19 -6.77 -7.76 -16.35
C SER A 19 -6.03 -7.69 -15.02
N LYS A 20 -5.19 -8.70 -14.75
CA LYS A 20 -4.27 -8.74 -13.62
C LYS A 20 -3.27 -7.59 -13.68
N LYS A 21 -2.75 -7.29 -14.88
CA LYS A 21 -1.89 -6.12 -15.14
C LYS A 21 -2.57 -4.83 -14.70
N ILE A 22 -3.78 -4.57 -15.20
CA ILE A 22 -4.55 -3.35 -14.87
C ILE A 22 -4.78 -3.22 -13.35
N GLY A 23 -5.03 -4.33 -12.65
CA GLY A 23 -5.32 -4.32 -11.22
C GLY A 23 -4.09 -4.17 -10.32
N PHE A 24 -2.92 -4.66 -10.73
CA PHE A 24 -1.79 -4.89 -9.82
C PHE A 24 -0.45 -4.33 -10.27
N GLU A 25 -0.26 -3.94 -11.53
CA GLU A 25 1.04 -3.43 -12.04
C GLU A 25 1.49 -2.14 -11.33
N THR A 26 0.56 -1.30 -10.93
CA THR A 26 0.85 -0.08 -10.16
C THR A 26 1.05 -0.34 -8.66
N VAL A 27 0.72 -1.55 -8.20
CA VAL A 27 0.77 -1.94 -6.79
C VAL A 27 2.02 -2.73 -6.47
N SER A 28 2.49 -3.59 -7.38
CA SER A 28 3.69 -4.39 -7.19
C SER A 28 4.42 -4.59 -8.53
N PRO A 29 5.77 -4.45 -8.57
CA PRO A 29 6.56 -4.80 -9.74
C PRO A 29 6.51 -6.31 -10.04
N ARG A 30 6.08 -7.13 -9.07
CA ARG A 30 5.95 -8.58 -9.14
C ARG A 30 4.52 -9.03 -9.43
N TRP A 31 3.67 -8.15 -9.96
CA TRP A 31 2.27 -8.46 -10.27
C TRP A 31 2.10 -9.73 -11.13
N GLN A 32 3.07 -10.05 -11.98
CA GLN A 32 3.05 -11.27 -12.80
C GLN A 32 3.15 -12.55 -11.98
N SER A 33 3.91 -12.55 -10.89
CA SER A 33 4.10 -13.73 -10.03
C SER A 33 3.03 -13.89 -8.95
N LEU A 34 2.11 -12.93 -8.79
CA LEU A 34 1.04 -13.06 -7.80
C LEU A 34 0.10 -14.23 -8.16
N ASP A 35 -0.26 -15.08 -7.19
CA ASP A 35 -1.22 -16.14 -7.48
C ASP A 35 -2.60 -15.56 -7.85
N TYR A 36 -3.30 -16.24 -8.75
CA TYR A 36 -4.65 -15.86 -9.14
C TYR A 36 -5.58 -15.74 -7.92
N GLN A 37 -5.52 -16.71 -7.01
CA GLN A 37 -6.36 -16.73 -5.83
C GLN A 37 -6.06 -15.53 -4.90
N ILE A 38 -4.78 -15.18 -4.72
CA ILE A 38 -4.37 -13.98 -3.98
C ILE A 38 -4.97 -12.72 -4.62
N CYS A 39 -4.93 -12.61 -5.95
CA CYS A 39 -5.47 -11.46 -6.66
C CYS A 39 -7.00 -11.35 -6.47
N VAL A 40 -7.73 -12.47 -6.55
CA VAL A 40 -9.18 -12.52 -6.32
C VAL A 40 -9.52 -12.13 -4.89
N ASP A 41 -8.79 -12.67 -3.92
CA ASP A 41 -9.04 -12.42 -2.50
C ASP A 41 -8.73 -10.97 -2.12
N ALA A 42 -7.68 -10.38 -2.68
CA ALA A 42 -7.39 -8.96 -2.51
C ALA A 42 -8.54 -8.07 -3.04
N VAL A 43 -9.06 -8.36 -4.24
CA VAL A 43 -10.20 -7.60 -4.79
C VAL A 43 -11.46 -7.80 -3.95
N LYS A 44 -11.73 -9.02 -3.49
CA LYS A 44 -12.88 -9.30 -2.62
C LYS A 44 -12.78 -8.56 -1.29
N ALA A 45 -11.63 -8.63 -0.62
CA ALA A 45 -11.41 -7.94 0.64
C ALA A 45 -11.64 -6.43 0.51
N MET A 46 -11.16 -5.80 -0.57
CA MET A 46 -11.42 -4.38 -0.85
C MET A 46 -12.91 -4.10 -1.12
N ALA A 47 -13.56 -4.93 -1.94
CA ALA A 47 -14.94 -4.72 -2.36
C ALA A 47 -15.97 -4.97 -1.24
N ASP A 48 -15.67 -5.90 -0.33
CA ASP A 48 -16.50 -6.24 0.83
C ASP A 48 -16.23 -5.33 2.04
N SER A 49 -15.14 -4.57 2.03
CA SER A 49 -14.84 -3.58 3.06
C SER A 49 -15.78 -2.37 2.95
N GLU A 50 -16.81 -2.33 3.80
CA GLU A 50 -17.79 -1.24 3.82
C GLU A 50 -17.14 0.13 4.09
N GLY A 51 -16.06 0.15 4.88
CA GLY A 51 -15.34 1.36 5.25
C GLY A 51 -14.34 1.85 4.21
N TYR A 52 -13.98 1.05 3.20
CA TYR A 52 -12.87 1.39 2.29
C TYR A 52 -13.12 2.70 1.51
N PHE A 53 -14.23 2.79 0.77
CA PHE A 53 -14.54 3.99 -0.02
C PHE A 53 -14.90 5.20 0.84
N PRO A 54 -15.70 5.08 1.91
CA PRO A 54 -15.93 6.19 2.82
C PRO A 54 -14.63 6.76 3.42
N ALA A 55 -13.69 5.89 3.82
CA ALA A 55 -12.39 6.33 4.33
C ALA A 55 -11.57 7.03 3.23
N TRP A 56 -11.50 6.44 2.04
CA TRP A 56 -10.83 7.03 0.88
C TRP A 56 -11.36 8.44 0.58
N ASP A 57 -12.67 8.57 0.38
CA ASP A 57 -13.33 9.84 0.08
C ASP A 57 -13.15 10.85 1.23
N GLY A 58 -13.20 10.37 2.47
CA GLY A 58 -12.98 11.17 3.67
C GLY A 58 -11.57 11.73 3.80
N MET A 59 -10.57 11.11 3.17
CA MET A 59 -9.17 11.55 3.15
C MET A 59 -8.81 12.42 1.95
N LEU A 60 -9.62 12.39 0.87
CA LEU A 60 -9.35 13.19 -0.32
C LEU A 60 -9.21 14.67 0.02
N LYS A 61 -8.17 15.31 -0.52
CA LYS A 61 -7.84 16.74 -0.35
C LYS A 61 -7.51 17.15 1.09
N LYS A 62 -7.38 16.21 2.04
CA LYS A 62 -6.93 16.50 3.40
C LYS A 62 -5.43 16.26 3.53
N ARG A 63 -4.80 17.02 4.42
CA ARG A 63 -3.42 16.81 4.87
C ARG A 63 -3.42 16.53 6.37
N PHE A 64 -2.50 15.70 6.81
CA PHE A 64 -2.23 15.54 8.22
C PHE A 64 -1.50 16.79 8.73
N ASP A 65 -2.06 17.48 9.71
CA ASP A 65 -1.59 18.77 10.23
C ASP A 65 -1.38 18.77 11.77
N LYS A 66 -1.52 17.60 12.39
CA LYS A 66 -1.41 17.44 13.84
C LYS A 66 0.05 17.18 14.23
N PRO A 67 0.57 17.80 15.30
CA PRO A 67 1.90 17.46 15.80
C PRO A 67 1.89 16.03 16.40
N ILE A 68 2.94 15.27 16.12
CA ILE A 68 3.20 13.98 16.80
C ILE A 68 4.41 14.15 17.71
N SER A 69 4.29 13.67 18.96
CA SER A 69 5.37 13.77 19.94
C SER A 69 6.64 13.05 19.44
N PRO A 70 7.83 13.66 19.59
CA PRO A 70 9.11 12.98 19.30
C PRO A 70 9.37 11.70 20.11
N LYS A 71 8.61 11.49 21.19
CA LYS A 71 8.68 10.27 22.00
C LYS A 71 8.07 9.05 21.32
N ILE A 72 7.23 9.26 20.29
CA ILE A 72 6.58 8.21 19.52
C ILE A 72 7.47 7.92 18.31
N PRO A 73 8.10 6.73 18.22
CA PRO A 73 8.89 6.36 17.05
C PRO A 73 7.97 6.18 15.83
N ILE A 74 8.44 6.66 14.68
CA ILE A 74 7.67 6.63 13.43
C ILE A 74 8.62 6.24 12.32
N THR A 75 8.21 5.25 11.53
CA THR A 75 8.90 4.84 10.31
C THR A 75 7.92 4.91 9.16
N ILE A 76 8.33 5.57 8.08
CA ILE A 76 7.57 5.67 6.83
C ILE A 76 8.39 4.96 5.76
N ILE A 77 7.76 3.96 5.13
CA ILE A 77 8.39 3.12 4.12
C ILE A 77 7.64 3.30 2.80
N PHE A 78 8.38 3.62 1.75
CA PHE A 78 7.91 3.59 0.37
C PHE A 78 8.70 2.56 -0.43
N GLY A 79 8.10 2.07 -1.50
CA GLY A 79 8.82 1.38 -2.56
C GLY A 79 9.30 2.36 -3.64
N ASP A 80 10.46 2.10 -4.24
CA ASP A 80 10.98 2.92 -5.34
C ASP A 80 10.20 2.76 -6.66
N THR A 81 9.40 1.70 -6.77
CA THR A 81 8.48 1.43 -7.90
C THR A 81 7.01 1.65 -7.55
N ASP A 82 6.71 2.42 -6.49
CA ASP A 82 5.35 2.82 -6.17
C ASP A 82 4.79 3.81 -7.21
N HIS A 83 3.90 3.31 -8.07
CA HIS A 83 3.17 4.10 -9.06
C HIS A 83 1.82 4.61 -8.55
N THR A 84 1.37 4.18 -7.38
CA THR A 84 0.12 4.62 -6.76
C THR A 84 0.34 5.91 -5.95
N LEU A 85 1.46 6.01 -5.25
CA LEU A 85 1.93 7.23 -4.56
C LEU A 85 3.33 7.65 -5.08
N PRO A 86 3.41 8.24 -6.29
CA PRO A 86 4.70 8.56 -6.90
C PRO A 86 5.54 9.51 -6.05
N ALA A 87 6.85 9.25 -5.99
CA ALA A 87 7.81 10.00 -5.17
C ALA A 87 7.74 11.51 -5.37
N LYS A 88 7.58 11.96 -6.63
CA LYS A 88 7.59 13.38 -6.99
C LYS A 88 6.33 14.15 -6.57
N THR A 89 5.21 13.48 -6.37
CA THR A 89 3.90 14.13 -6.19
C THR A 89 3.25 13.82 -4.86
N CYS A 90 3.57 12.68 -4.24
CA CYS A 90 2.86 12.17 -3.08
C CYS A 90 3.73 11.98 -1.83
N GLN A 91 5.06 11.92 -2.00
CA GLN A 91 6.00 11.57 -0.93
C GLN A 91 6.68 12.82 -0.33
N GLU A 92 5.88 13.79 0.10
CA GLU A 92 6.36 15.09 0.58
C GLU A 92 6.88 15.01 2.04
N ARG A 93 8.19 14.86 2.23
CA ARG A 93 8.81 14.67 3.55
C ARG A 93 8.56 15.82 4.54
N SER A 94 8.36 17.05 4.06
CA SER A 94 8.01 18.21 4.90
C SER A 94 6.67 18.08 5.61
N LEU A 95 5.78 17.19 5.16
CA LEU A 95 4.50 16.91 5.80
C LEU A 95 4.56 15.79 6.83
N ALA A 96 5.68 15.05 6.88
CA ALA A 96 5.89 14.00 7.86
C ALA A 96 6.50 14.59 9.15
N PRO A 97 6.31 13.92 10.30
CA PRO A 97 7.02 14.26 11.52
C PRO A 97 8.54 14.32 11.28
N SER A 98 9.20 15.38 11.75
CA SER A 98 10.62 15.62 11.47
C SER A 98 11.54 14.51 12.00
N HIS A 99 11.11 13.79 13.04
CA HIS A 99 11.83 12.68 13.64
C HIS A 99 11.50 11.31 13.00
N ALA A 100 10.64 11.27 11.98
CA ALA A 100 10.30 10.02 11.31
C ALA A 100 11.51 9.45 10.53
N LYS A 101 11.78 8.16 10.73
CA LYS A 101 12.67 7.38 9.87
C LYS A 101 12.00 7.23 8.51
N TRP A 102 12.74 7.52 7.44
CA TRP A 102 12.22 7.52 6.08
C TRP A 102 13.01 6.52 5.25
N ILE A 103 12.32 5.53 4.68
CA ILE A 103 12.93 4.40 4.00
C ILE A 103 12.32 4.27 2.61
N ILE A 104 13.20 4.05 1.63
CA ILE A 104 12.82 3.70 0.27
C ILE A 104 13.43 2.33 -0.01
N LEU A 105 12.58 1.33 -0.23
CA LEU A 105 13.01 -0.04 -0.53
C LEU A 105 13.14 -0.22 -2.05
N PRO A 106 14.24 -0.84 -2.53
CA PRO A 106 14.42 -1.12 -3.93
C PRO A 106 13.48 -2.22 -4.42
N GLU A 107 13.11 -2.19 -5.70
CA GLU A 107 12.28 -3.21 -6.36
C GLU A 107 10.98 -3.53 -5.62
N THR A 108 10.40 -2.48 -5.02
CA THR A 108 9.24 -2.56 -4.12
C THR A 108 8.15 -1.64 -4.61
N GLY A 109 6.91 -2.11 -4.66
CA GLY A 109 5.76 -1.34 -5.13
C GLY A 109 5.04 -0.55 -4.04
N HIS A 110 3.76 -0.24 -4.31
CA HIS A 110 2.85 0.45 -3.40
C HIS A 110 2.52 -0.32 -2.12
N ALA A 111 2.59 -1.66 -2.18
CA ALA A 111 2.42 -2.52 -1.02
C ALA A 111 3.78 -3.11 -0.59
N PRO A 112 4.66 -2.36 0.09
CA PRO A 112 5.98 -2.86 0.50
C PRO A 112 5.95 -4.19 1.25
N MET A 113 4.91 -4.45 2.03
CA MET A 113 4.76 -5.71 2.76
C MET A 113 4.56 -6.93 1.86
N TRP A 114 4.18 -6.76 0.60
CA TRP A 114 4.06 -7.84 -0.38
C TRP A 114 5.39 -8.12 -1.08
N ASP A 115 6.18 -7.08 -1.37
CA ASP A 115 7.42 -7.22 -2.15
C ASP A 115 8.67 -7.37 -1.25
N SER A 116 8.71 -6.73 -0.09
CA SER A 116 9.86 -6.73 0.81
C SER A 116 9.42 -7.06 2.23
N THR A 117 8.77 -8.21 2.37
CA THR A 117 8.13 -8.65 3.61
C THR A 117 9.11 -8.70 4.78
N ASN A 118 10.33 -9.20 4.57
CA ASN A 118 11.31 -9.33 5.64
C ASN A 118 11.86 -7.98 6.10
N GLU A 119 12.13 -7.08 5.16
CA GLU A 119 12.60 -5.72 5.41
C GLU A 119 11.53 -4.91 6.14
N VAL A 120 10.27 -4.98 5.67
CA VAL A 120 9.15 -4.32 6.33
C VAL A 120 8.93 -4.88 7.74
N LEU A 121 9.00 -6.20 7.92
CA LEU A 121 8.88 -6.83 9.24
C LEU A 121 10.00 -6.36 10.19
N ALA A 122 11.25 -6.31 9.71
CA ALA A 122 12.36 -5.83 10.50
C ALA A 122 12.14 -4.38 10.96
N GLU A 123 11.66 -3.51 10.08
CA GLU A 123 11.36 -2.11 10.41
C GLU A 123 10.17 -1.96 11.36
N ILE A 124 9.15 -2.82 11.25
CA ILE A 124 8.05 -2.88 12.22
C ILE A 124 8.59 -3.25 13.61
N LEU A 125 9.39 -4.31 13.70
CA LEU A 125 9.95 -4.77 14.98
C LEU A 125 10.88 -3.72 15.60
N GLU A 126 11.72 -3.08 14.80
CA GLU A 126 12.60 -1.98 15.24
C GLU A 126 11.79 -0.79 15.76
N THR A 127 10.82 -0.32 14.97
CA THR A 127 9.97 0.84 15.33
C THR A 127 9.16 0.57 16.59
N ALA A 128 8.66 -0.66 16.74
CA ALA A 128 7.92 -1.10 17.93
C ALA A 128 8.82 -1.39 19.14
N LYS A 129 10.16 -1.28 19.01
CA LYS A 129 11.15 -1.63 20.05
C LYS A 129 11.05 -3.09 20.50
N LEU A 130 10.77 -3.97 19.54
CA LEU A 130 10.66 -5.43 19.72
C LEU A 130 11.82 -6.18 19.06
N ALA A 131 12.65 -5.52 18.25
CA ALA A 131 13.93 -6.06 17.80
C ALA A 131 14.85 -6.29 19.01
N ARG A 132 15.50 -7.46 19.05
CA ARG A 132 16.41 -7.88 20.13
C ARG A 132 17.86 -7.58 19.77
#